data_AF-A0A437LTD0-F1
#
_entry.id   AF-A0A437LTD0-F1
#
_cell.length_a   1.000
_cell.length_b   1.000
_cell.length_c   1.000
_cell.angle_alpha   90.00
_cell.angle_beta   90.00
_cell.angle_gamma   90.00
#
_symmetry.space_group_name_H-M   'P 1'
#
loop_
_entity.id
_entity.type
_entity.pdbx_description
1 polymer ?
#
loop_
_entity_poly.entity_id
_entity_poly.type
_entity_poly.pdbx_seq_one_letter_code
_entity_poly.pdbx_strand_id
1 'polypeptide(L)'
;MDINWHETLEMASFIVTVVGLPFAIWVFLKQERAERENEEEEAYLLLADAYDEFLKVVLQHSDLQLRTAAALENPTPEQRERMQVIFEMLISLFERAYLVAWKPDMSESERRRWNSWDDAMREWCGRDDFFFLLPQLLRGEDAAFAAHLQQVAKDVRGSQFMVRP
;
A
#
# COMPACT_ATOMS: atom_id res chain seq x y z
N MET A 1 60.97 27.15 12.22
CA MET A 1 59.83 26.54 12.94
C MET A 1 59.68 25.17 12.32
N ASP A 2 60.40 24.20 12.87
CA ASP A 2 60.52 22.88 12.26
C ASP A 2 59.25 22.10 12.59
N ILE A 3 58.51 21.72 11.55
CA ILE A 3 57.29 20.93 11.69
C ILE A 3 57.69 19.53 12.15
N ASN A 4 57.30 19.16 13.37
CA ASN A 4 57.47 17.79 13.85
C ASN A 4 56.43 16.90 13.16
N TRP A 5 56.84 16.25 12.08
CA TRP A 5 55.98 15.42 11.25
C TRP A 5 55.37 14.23 12.01
N HIS A 6 56.06 13.68 13.01
CA HIS A 6 55.54 12.57 13.81
C HIS A 6 54.37 12.98 14.70
N GLU A 7 54.51 14.08 15.46
CA GLU A 7 53.42 14.62 16.29
C GLU A 7 52.22 15.06 15.44
N THR A 8 52.48 15.62 14.25
CA THR A 8 51.44 16.01 13.31
C THR A 8 50.64 14.80 12.83
N LEU A 9 51.32 13.69 12.53
CA LEU A 9 50.69 12.43 12.12
C LEU A 9 49.93 11.75 13.27
N GLU A 10 50.47 11.76 14.49
CA GLU A 10 49.78 11.23 15.67
C GLU A 10 48.50 12.02 15.97
N MET A 11 48.56 13.35 15.97
CA MET A 11 47.38 14.20 16.17
C MET A 11 46.33 13.99 15.07
N ALA A 12 46.75 13.82 13.81
CA ALA A 12 45.85 13.50 12.71
C ALA A 12 45.14 12.16 12.93
N SER A 13 45.85 11.11 13.38
CA SER A 13 45.25 9.81 13.69
C SER A 13 44.21 9.88 14.81
N PHE A 14 44.46 10.71 15.83
CA PHE A 14 43.54 10.94 16.93
C PHE A 14 42.27 11.66 16.45
N ILE A 15 42.42 12.69 15.60
CA ILE A 15 41.29 13.39 14.98
C ILE A 15 40.44 12.44 14.12
N VAL A 16 41.07 11.60 13.28
CA VAL A 16 40.34 10.63 12.46
C VAL A 16 39.57 9.63 13.32
N THR A 17 40.14 9.20 14.45
CA THR A 17 39.49 8.21 15.31
C THR A 17 38.37 8.83 16.16
N VAL A 18 38.60 10.02 16.73
CA VAL A 18 37.65 10.68 17.65
C VAL A 18 36.56 11.44 16.89
N VAL A 19 36.86 11.98 15.71
CA VAL A 19 35.90 12.74 14.89
C VAL A 19 35.43 11.91 13.70
N GLY A 20 36.36 11.30 12.97
CA GLY A 20 36.05 10.58 11.73
C GLY A 20 35.15 9.37 11.94
N LEU A 21 35.40 8.54 12.96
CA LEU A 21 34.57 7.36 13.20
C LEU A 21 33.14 7.74 13.66
N PRO A 22 32.93 8.63 14.67
CA PRO A 22 31.57 9.07 15.01
C PRO A 22 30.87 9.79 13.85
N PHE A 23 31.59 10.57 13.03
CA PHE A 23 31.04 11.19 11.85
C PHE A 23 30.60 10.16 10.80
N ALA A 24 31.41 9.12 10.56
CA ALA A 24 31.05 8.03 9.65
C ALA A 24 29.81 7.27 10.14
N ILE A 25 29.71 6.96 11.43
CA ILE A 25 28.51 6.35 12.02
C ILE A 25 27.29 7.25 11.83
N TRP A 26 27.44 8.55 12.09
CA TRP A 26 26.35 9.51 11.90
C TRP A 26 25.88 9.59 10.44
N VAL A 27 26.81 9.68 9.48
CA VAL A 27 26.49 9.67 8.04
C VAL A 27 25.79 8.37 7.67
N PHE A 28 26.30 7.22 8.12
CA PHE A 28 25.73 5.92 7.84
C PHE A 28 24.28 5.82 8.32
N LEU A 29 24.00 6.20 9.58
CA LEU A 29 22.64 6.19 10.13
C LEU A 29 21.69 7.13 9.36
N LYS A 30 22.21 8.27 8.88
CA LYS A 30 21.44 9.21 8.07
C LYS A 30 21.15 8.64 6.67
N GLN A 31 22.11 7.97 6.06
CA GLN A 31 21.96 7.31 4.76
C GLN A 31 20.96 6.16 4.84
N GLU A 32 21.10 5.27 5.82
CA GLU A 32 20.19 4.13 6.03
C GLU A 32 18.73 4.59 6.20
N ARG A 33 18.52 5.68 6.94
CA ARG A 33 17.18 6.25 7.08
C ARG A 33 16.64 6.81 5.76
N ALA A 34 17.47 7.53 5.00
CA ALA A 34 17.06 8.09 3.71
C ALA A 34 16.79 7.00 2.66
N GLU A 35 17.58 5.92 2.66
CA GLU A 35 17.37 4.75 1.78
C GLU A 35 16.04 4.07 2.09
N ARG A 36 15.72 3.84 3.37
CA ARG A 36 14.40 3.29 3.77
C ARG A 36 13.23 4.17 3.32
N GLU A 37 13.34 5.48 3.51
CA GLU A 37 12.30 6.42 3.08
C GLU A 37 12.10 6.36 1.55
N ASN A 38 13.19 6.21 0.78
CA ASN A 38 13.15 6.07 -0.67
C ASN A 38 12.57 4.71 -1.12
N GLU A 39 12.95 3.60 -0.48
CA GLU A 39 12.39 2.27 -0.77
C GLU A 39 10.87 2.23 -0.55
N GLU A 40 10.39 2.87 0.53
CA GLU A 40 8.96 2.98 0.79
C GLU A 40 8.23 3.86 -0.24
N GLU A 41 8.86 4.93 -0.71
CA GLU A 41 8.32 5.79 -1.78
C GLU A 41 8.23 5.02 -3.11
N GLU A 42 9.27 4.27 -3.48
CA GLU A 42 9.28 3.43 -4.68
C GLU A 42 8.20 2.35 -4.61
N ALA A 43 8.05 1.66 -3.47
CA ALA A 43 7.00 0.67 -3.26
C ALA A 43 5.60 1.30 -3.39
N TYR A 44 5.39 2.50 -2.85
CA TYR A 44 4.14 3.23 -3.01
C TYR A 44 3.85 3.60 -4.46
N LEU A 45 4.84 4.12 -5.19
CA LEU A 45 4.68 4.47 -6.60
C LEU A 45 4.37 3.23 -7.46
N LEU A 46 5.01 2.10 -7.18
CA LEU A 46 4.74 0.84 -7.88
C LEU A 46 3.30 0.36 -7.66
N LEU A 47 2.81 0.43 -6.41
CA LEU A 47 1.43 0.09 -6.10
C LEU A 47 0.43 1.06 -6.76
N ALA A 48 0.75 2.35 -6.79
CA ALA A 48 -0.07 3.36 -7.44
C ALA A 48 -0.14 3.14 -8.96
N ASP A 49 0.98 2.84 -9.61
CA ASP A 49 1.02 2.51 -11.05
C ASP A 49 0.21 1.24 -11.37
N ALA A 50 0.32 0.21 -10.52
CA ALA A 50 -0.50 -0.99 -10.65
C ALA A 50 -2.01 -0.72 -10.51
N TYR A 51 -2.40 0.25 -9.68
CA TYR A 51 -3.80 0.70 -9.58
C TYR A 51 -4.24 1.47 -10.82
N ASP A 52 -3.39 2.35 -11.36
CA ASP A 52 -3.67 3.06 -12.61
C ASP A 52 -3.87 2.09 -13.78
N GLU A 53 -3.05 1.04 -13.89
CA GLU A 53 -3.25 -0.03 -14.87
C GLU A 53 -4.57 -0.79 -14.66
N PHE A 54 -4.94 -1.09 -13.41
CA PHE A 54 -6.25 -1.65 -13.11
C PHE A 54 -7.40 -0.72 -13.56
N LEU A 55 -7.29 0.59 -13.30
CA LEU A 55 -8.29 1.56 -13.71
C LEU A 55 -8.41 1.68 -15.23
N LYS A 56 -7.31 1.52 -15.98
CA LYS A 56 -7.35 1.45 -17.45
C LYS A 56 -8.16 0.25 -17.93
N VAL A 57 -8.01 -0.92 -17.29
CA VAL A 57 -8.84 -2.11 -17.60
C VAL A 57 -10.31 -1.84 -17.30
N VAL A 58 -10.62 -1.26 -16.13
CA VAL A 58 -12.00 -0.89 -15.78
C VAL A 58 -12.60 0.10 -16.79
N LEU A 59 -11.81 1.07 -17.25
CA LEU A 59 -12.23 2.05 -18.25
C LEU A 59 -12.55 1.40 -19.60
N GLN A 60 -11.73 0.43 -20.04
CA GLN A 60 -11.96 -0.34 -21.26
C GLN A 60 -13.25 -1.18 -21.20
N HIS A 61 -13.67 -1.58 -20.00
CA HIS A 61 -14.90 -2.31 -19.73
C HIS A 61 -15.98 -1.44 -19.08
N SER A 62 -16.11 -0.19 -19.53
CA SER A 62 -17.06 0.79 -18.99
C SER A 62 -18.54 0.34 -19.03
N ASP A 63 -18.89 -0.59 -19.93
CA ASP A 63 -20.23 -1.17 -20.01
C ASP A 63 -20.61 -1.98 -18.74
N LEU A 64 -19.61 -2.43 -17.97
CA LEU A 64 -19.80 -3.13 -16.70
C LEU A 64 -20.17 -2.20 -15.53
N GLN A 65 -20.05 -0.88 -15.72
CA GLN A 65 -20.41 0.13 -14.71
C GLN A 65 -19.73 -0.07 -13.35
N LEU A 66 -18.46 -0.51 -13.34
CA LEU A 66 -17.75 -0.85 -12.11
C LEU A 66 -17.36 0.37 -11.25
N ARG A 67 -17.43 1.59 -11.80
CA ARG A 67 -17.17 2.85 -11.06
C ARG A 67 -18.44 3.60 -10.64
N THR A 68 -19.63 3.06 -10.92
CA THR A 68 -20.89 3.63 -10.39
C THR A 68 -21.10 3.14 -8.95
N ALA A 69 -22.02 3.76 -8.19
CA ALA A 69 -22.32 3.27 -6.83
C ALA A 69 -23.18 1.99 -6.84
N ALA A 70 -24.01 1.82 -7.86
CA ALA A 70 -24.93 0.70 -7.99
C ALA A 70 -24.30 -0.45 -8.78
N ALA A 71 -24.65 -1.68 -8.42
CA ALA A 71 -24.31 -2.86 -9.23
C ALA A 71 -25.02 -2.80 -10.58
N LEU A 72 -24.41 -3.40 -11.61
CA LEU A 72 -25.03 -3.51 -12.93
C LEU A 72 -26.31 -4.36 -12.85
N GLU A 73 -27.42 -3.84 -13.34
CA GLU A 73 -28.69 -4.58 -13.39
C GLU A 73 -28.63 -5.67 -14.47
N ASN A 74 -28.96 -6.91 -14.10
CA ASN A 74 -29.09 -8.06 -15.00
C ASN A 74 -27.90 -8.26 -15.97
N PRO A 75 -26.65 -8.40 -15.47
CA PRO A 75 -25.48 -8.58 -16.34
C PRO A 75 -25.62 -9.84 -17.20
N THR A 76 -25.18 -9.78 -18.46
CA THR A 76 -25.11 -10.97 -19.32
C THR A 76 -24.12 -12.00 -18.76
N PRO A 77 -24.18 -13.29 -19.17
CA PRO A 77 -23.18 -14.28 -18.74
C PRO A 77 -21.74 -13.84 -19.01
N GLU A 78 -21.46 -13.30 -20.20
CA GLU A 78 -20.14 -12.77 -20.56
C GLU A 78 -19.74 -11.60 -19.64
N GLN A 79 -20.66 -10.67 -19.37
CA GLN A 79 -20.38 -9.55 -18.47
C GLN A 79 -20.03 -10.04 -17.07
N ARG A 80 -20.73 -11.04 -16.54
CA ARG A 80 -20.43 -11.63 -15.23
C ARG A 80 -19.04 -12.26 -15.19
N GLU A 81 -18.64 -12.98 -16.23
CA GLU A 81 -17.30 -13.57 -16.33
C GLU A 81 -16.21 -12.49 -16.31
N ARG A 82 -16.36 -11.42 -17.10
CA ARG A 82 -15.41 -10.30 -17.10
C ARG A 82 -15.36 -9.58 -15.76
N MET A 83 -16.52 -9.32 -15.15
CA MET A 83 -16.60 -8.70 -13.81
C MET A 83 -15.86 -9.54 -12.78
N GLN A 84 -16.04 -10.87 -12.80
CA GLN A 84 -15.35 -11.76 -11.86
C GLN A 84 -13.83 -11.66 -12.02
N VAL A 85 -13.31 -11.73 -13.25
CA VAL A 85 -11.87 -11.59 -13.50
C VAL A 85 -11.35 -10.23 -13.04
N ILE A 86 -12.09 -9.14 -13.30
CA ILE A 86 -11.69 -7.79 -12.86
C ILE A 86 -11.70 -7.69 -11.32
N PHE A 87 -12.65 -8.32 -10.64
CA PHE A 87 -12.66 -8.36 -9.18
C PHE A 87 -11.51 -9.20 -8.61
N GLU A 88 -11.14 -10.31 -9.26
CA GLU A 88 -9.96 -11.10 -8.89
C GLU A 88 -8.68 -10.27 -9.04
N MET A 89 -8.54 -9.50 -10.13
CA MET A 89 -7.43 -8.56 -10.31
C MET A 89 -7.35 -7.51 -9.19
N LEU A 90 -8.51 -6.95 -8.81
CA LEU A 90 -8.60 -5.96 -7.74
C LEU A 90 -8.21 -6.55 -6.38
N ILE A 91 -8.67 -7.76 -6.08
CA ILE A 91 -8.35 -8.46 -4.82
C ILE A 91 -6.85 -8.73 -4.73
N SER A 92 -6.22 -9.21 -5.80
CA SER A 92 -4.77 -9.41 -5.85
C SER A 92 -3.99 -8.10 -5.67
N LEU A 93 -4.52 -6.96 -6.13
CA LEU A 93 -3.90 -5.66 -5.90
C LEU A 93 -4.04 -5.20 -4.44
N PHE A 94 -5.22 -5.38 -3.85
CA PHE A 94 -5.47 -5.07 -2.44
C PHE A 94 -4.63 -5.95 -1.51
N GLU A 95 -4.46 -7.23 -1.81
CA GLU A 95 -3.58 -8.11 -1.04
C GLU A 95 -2.14 -7.59 -1.06
N ARG A 96 -1.61 -7.28 -2.25
CA ARG A 96 -0.26 -6.70 -2.39
C ARG A 96 -0.12 -5.39 -1.64
N ALA A 97 -1.10 -4.50 -1.73
CA ALA A 97 -1.10 -3.26 -0.98
C ALA A 97 -1.11 -3.50 0.53
N TYR A 98 -1.89 -4.46 1.02
CA TYR A 98 -1.89 -4.85 2.43
C TYR A 98 -0.53 -5.39 2.88
N LEU A 99 0.04 -6.34 2.15
CA LEU A 99 1.32 -6.96 2.50
C LEU A 99 2.51 -5.98 2.49
N VAL A 100 2.47 -4.98 1.61
CA VAL A 100 3.57 -4.01 1.43
C VAL A 100 3.39 -2.76 2.28
N ALA A 101 2.17 -2.23 2.41
CA ALA A 101 1.92 -0.94 3.03
C ALA A 101 1.31 -1.03 4.43
N TRP A 102 0.61 -2.13 4.78
CA TRP A 102 -0.01 -2.25 6.09
C TRP A 102 0.98 -2.71 7.16
N LYS A 103 0.97 -2.02 8.30
CA LYS A 103 1.67 -2.40 9.53
C LYS A 103 0.97 -1.83 10.76
N PRO A 104 1.08 -2.47 11.93
CA PRO A 104 0.44 -1.98 13.16
C PRO A 104 0.89 -0.58 13.56
N ASP A 105 2.20 -0.31 13.43
CA ASP A 105 2.82 0.95 13.81
C ASP A 105 3.31 1.69 12.56
N MET A 106 2.56 2.72 12.16
CA MET A 106 2.87 3.58 11.02
C MET A 106 3.24 4.99 11.45
N SER A 107 4.22 5.57 10.77
CA SER A 107 4.45 7.01 10.71
C SER A 107 3.26 7.73 10.06
N GLU A 108 3.22 9.06 10.16
CA GLU A 108 2.11 9.84 9.60
C GLU A 108 2.02 9.70 8.07
N SER A 109 3.16 9.69 7.37
CA SER A 109 3.22 9.56 5.91
C SER A 109 2.75 8.17 5.44
N GLU A 110 3.21 7.11 6.10
CA GLU A 110 2.77 5.74 5.84
C GLU A 110 1.27 5.57 6.08
N ARG A 111 0.75 6.09 7.20
CA ARG A 111 -0.68 6.04 7.49
C ARG A 111 -1.49 6.77 6.44
N ARG A 112 -1.02 7.93 5.96
CA ARG A 112 -1.69 8.66 4.89
C ARG A 112 -1.75 7.85 3.59
N ARG A 113 -0.66 7.17 3.21
CA ARG A 113 -0.61 6.28 2.04
C ARG A 113 -1.53 5.07 2.21
N TRP A 114 -1.52 4.45 3.39
CA TRP A 114 -2.39 3.33 3.72
C TRP A 114 -3.87 3.72 3.67
N ASN A 115 -4.24 4.89 4.20
CA ASN A 115 -5.63 5.35 4.20
C ASN A 115 -6.21 5.42 2.78
N SER A 116 -5.43 5.77 1.76
CA SER A 116 -5.91 5.73 0.37
C SER A 116 -6.30 4.32 -0.08
N TRP A 117 -5.58 3.28 0.38
CA TRP A 117 -5.94 1.89 0.13
C TRP A 117 -7.14 1.44 0.95
N ASP A 118 -7.20 1.80 2.23
CA ASP A 118 -8.34 1.51 3.11
C ASP A 118 -9.64 2.13 2.56
N ASP A 119 -9.58 3.37 2.09
CA ASP A 119 -10.70 4.07 1.45
C ASP A 119 -11.15 3.38 0.16
N ALA A 120 -10.21 2.96 -0.69
CA ALA A 120 -10.53 2.20 -1.90
C ALA A 120 -11.22 0.86 -1.55
N MET A 121 -10.67 0.10 -0.59
CA MET A 121 -11.28 -1.15 -0.12
C MET A 121 -12.71 -0.91 0.39
N ARG A 122 -12.93 0.15 1.18
CA ARG A 122 -14.26 0.53 1.68
C ARG A 122 -15.23 0.85 0.56
N GLU A 123 -14.81 1.60 -0.45
CA GLU A 123 -15.64 1.97 -1.60
C GLU A 123 -16.14 0.71 -2.32
N TRP A 124 -15.24 -0.23 -2.62
CA TRP A 124 -15.59 -1.48 -3.31
C TRP A 124 -16.44 -2.40 -2.44
N CYS A 125 -16.13 -2.55 -1.15
CA CYS A 125 -16.93 -3.32 -0.21
C CYS A 125 -18.36 -2.77 -0.02
N GLY A 126 -18.57 -1.48 -0.32
CA GLY A 126 -19.89 -0.85 -0.31
C GLY A 126 -20.80 -1.30 -1.46
N ARG A 127 -20.24 -1.84 -2.55
CA ARG A 127 -21.01 -2.35 -3.69
C ARG A 127 -21.56 -3.74 -3.43
N ASP A 128 -22.80 -3.98 -3.85
CA ASP A 128 -23.50 -5.26 -3.63
C ASP A 128 -22.86 -6.44 -4.37
N ASP A 129 -22.59 -6.27 -5.66
CA ASP A 129 -21.99 -7.30 -6.50
C ASP A 129 -20.61 -7.75 -5.99
N PHE A 130 -19.76 -6.80 -5.61
CA PHE A 130 -18.45 -7.09 -5.03
C PHE A 130 -18.57 -7.73 -3.64
N PHE A 131 -19.40 -7.18 -2.75
CA PHE A 131 -19.58 -7.70 -1.39
C PHE A 131 -20.07 -9.15 -1.38
N PHE A 132 -21.06 -9.50 -2.21
CA PHE A 132 -21.59 -10.86 -2.24
C PHE A 132 -20.61 -11.88 -2.85
N LEU A 133 -19.71 -11.45 -3.73
CA LEU A 133 -18.64 -12.29 -4.27
C LEU A 133 -17.42 -12.41 -3.34
N LEU A 134 -17.28 -11.52 -2.37
CA LEU A 134 -16.12 -11.46 -1.48
C LEU A 134 -15.73 -12.81 -0.83
N PRO A 135 -16.66 -13.65 -0.33
CA PRO A 135 -16.31 -14.96 0.24
C PRO A 135 -15.72 -15.96 -0.76
N GLN A 136 -16.00 -15.79 -2.06
CA GLN A 136 -15.39 -16.58 -3.13
C GLN A 136 -14.05 -15.99 -3.52
N LEU A 137 -13.99 -14.66 -3.69
CA LEU A 137 -12.80 -13.94 -4.11
C LEU A 137 -11.64 -14.07 -3.10
N LEU A 138 -11.94 -14.16 -1.80
CA LEU A 138 -10.92 -14.28 -0.75
C LEU A 138 -10.41 -15.72 -0.53
N ARG A 139 -10.80 -16.69 -1.35
CA ARG A 139 -10.35 -18.08 -1.18
C ARG A 139 -8.93 -18.25 -1.72
N GLY A 140 -8.00 -18.55 -0.83
CA GLY A 140 -6.60 -18.81 -1.19
C GLY A 140 -5.70 -17.58 -1.06
N GLU A 141 -6.28 -16.41 -0.82
CA GLU A 141 -5.57 -15.18 -0.44
C GLU A 141 -4.98 -15.29 0.97
N ASP A 142 -4.04 -14.41 1.31
CA ASP A 142 -3.45 -14.29 2.64
C ASP A 142 -4.51 -14.17 3.73
N ALA A 143 -4.32 -14.93 4.82
CA ALA A 143 -5.32 -15.03 5.87
C ALA A 143 -5.51 -13.73 6.65
N ALA A 144 -4.45 -12.94 6.84
CA ALA A 144 -4.52 -11.67 7.55
C ALA A 144 -5.20 -10.61 6.68
N PHE A 145 -4.85 -10.54 5.40
CA PHE A 145 -5.53 -9.71 4.42
C PHE A 145 -7.03 -10.06 4.30
N ALA A 146 -7.36 -11.33 4.15
CA ALA A 146 -8.75 -11.78 4.03
C ALA A 146 -9.55 -11.41 5.28
N ALA A 147 -8.99 -11.58 6.49
CA ALA A 147 -9.64 -11.17 7.72
C ALA A 147 -9.82 -9.64 7.79
N HIS A 148 -8.82 -8.87 7.38
CA HIS A 148 -8.88 -7.41 7.33
C HIS A 148 -10.00 -6.93 6.38
N LEU A 149 -10.02 -7.42 5.13
CA LEU A 149 -11.02 -6.99 4.14
C LEU A 149 -12.44 -7.42 4.53
N GLN A 150 -12.59 -8.60 5.14
CA GLN A 150 -13.88 -9.02 5.71
C GLN A 150 -14.36 -8.10 6.83
N GLN A 151 -13.44 -7.59 7.67
CA GLN A 151 -13.79 -6.63 8.71
C GLN A 151 -14.22 -5.29 8.09
N VAL A 152 -13.44 -4.77 7.14
CA VAL A 152 -13.78 -3.56 6.37
C VAL A 152 -15.18 -3.69 5.76
N ALA A 153 -15.48 -4.82 5.12
CA ALA A 153 -16.78 -5.09 4.52
C ALA A 153 -17.93 -5.07 5.54
N LYS A 154 -17.73 -5.66 6.72
CA LYS A 154 -18.72 -5.61 7.81
C LYS A 154 -18.94 -4.19 8.32
N ASP A 155 -17.87 -3.42 8.50
CA ASP A 155 -17.93 -2.05 9.02
C ASP A 155 -18.68 -1.12 8.06
N VAL A 156 -18.39 -1.22 6.76
CA VAL A 156 -19.08 -0.44 5.72
C VAL A 156 -20.58 -0.74 5.71
N ARG A 157 -20.95 -2.02 5.75
CA ARG A 157 -22.37 -2.43 5.78
C ARG A 157 -23.06 -2.01 7.06
N GLY A 158 -22.43 -2.23 8.22
CA GLY A 158 -22.95 -1.78 9.52
C GLY A 158 -23.19 -0.27 9.57
N SER A 159 -22.29 0.52 8.97
CA SER A 159 -22.41 1.98 8.89
C SER A 159 -23.54 2.42 7.96
N GLN A 160 -23.74 1.76 6.81
CA GLN A 160 -24.87 2.06 5.90
C GLN A 160 -26.24 1.87 6.57
N PHE A 161 -26.38 0.92 7.50
CA PHE A 161 -27.62 0.71 8.27
C PHE A 161 -27.88 1.81 9.31
N MET A 162 -26.86 2.51 9.80
CA MET A 162 -27.01 3.59 10.79
C MET A 162 -27.35 4.96 10.18
N VAL A 163 -27.13 5.14 8.87
CA VAL A 163 -27.31 6.43 8.18
C VAL A 163 -28.68 6.56 7.48
N ARG A 164 -29.51 5.50 7.44
CA ARG A 164 -30.87 5.57 6.89
C ARG A 164 -31.94 5.85 7.97
N PRO A 165 -32.52 7.06 8.03
CA PRO A 165 -33.80 7.29 8.72
C PRO A 165 -34.99 6.70 7.96
#